data_AF-G8TKL0-F1
#
_entry.id   AF-G8TKL0-F1
#
_cell.length_a   1.000
_cell.length_b   1.000
_cell.length_c   1.000
_cell.angle_alpha   90.00
_cell.angle_beta   90.00
_cell.angle_gamma   90.00
#
_symmetry.space_group_name_H-M   'P 1'
#
loop_
_entity.id
_entity.type
_entity.pdbx_description
1 polymer ?
#
loop_
_entity_poly.entity_id
_entity_poly.type
_entity_poly.pdbx_seq_one_letter_code
_entity_poly.pdbx_strand_id
1 'polypeptide(L)'
;MKFKNNDNMKKTYLLLAAAVLVFVCSVVGFVRNNAPNHSTSFFYKITSKAMIVEVTYNPDQAPQVEKYVDSCLQPEIVFGNKHKVNTDVQISSSQLKYQVKAAPGELKITADKNSNSASSLNKLKNIFDGLKNVIKPD
;
A
#
# COMPACT_ATOMS: atom_id res chain seq x y z
N MET A 1 56.70 -41.00 -6.43
CA MET A 1 55.96 -40.06 -7.30
C MET A 1 54.50 -39.96 -6.84
N LYS A 2 54.18 -39.20 -5.78
CA LYS A 2 52.79 -39.01 -5.31
C LYS A 2 52.67 -37.75 -4.45
N PHE A 3 52.46 -36.57 -5.04
CA PHE A 3 51.88 -35.41 -4.33
C PHE A 3 51.08 -34.44 -5.22
N LYS A 4 50.94 -34.71 -6.53
CA LYS A 4 50.27 -33.77 -7.46
C LYS A 4 48.73 -33.74 -7.33
N ASN A 5 48.11 -34.75 -6.71
CA ASN A 5 46.64 -34.84 -6.61
C ASN A 5 46.02 -33.97 -5.51
N ASN A 6 46.71 -33.74 -4.39
CA ASN A 6 46.12 -33.04 -3.24
C ASN A 6 45.98 -31.53 -3.49
N ASP A 7 46.97 -30.93 -4.15
CA ASP A 7 46.94 -29.50 -4.48
C ASP A 7 45.90 -29.17 -5.55
N ASN A 8 45.69 -30.06 -6.53
CA ASN A 8 44.68 -29.88 -7.56
C ASN A 8 43.26 -29.99 -6.99
N MET A 9 43.00 -30.93 -6.06
CA MET A 9 41.70 -31.02 -5.40
C MET A 9 41.43 -29.78 -4.53
N LYS A 10 42.39 -29.31 -3.72
CA LYS A 10 42.24 -28.08 -2.92
C LYS A 10 41.93 -26.85 -3.77
N LYS A 11 42.63 -26.69 -4.91
CA LYS A 11 42.37 -25.61 -5.88
C LYS A 11 40.97 -25.72 -6.50
N THR A 12 40.51 -26.95 -6.78
CA THR A 12 39.17 -27.21 -7.31
C THR A 12 38.08 -26.83 -6.31
N TYR A 13 38.25 -27.19 -5.03
CA TYR A 13 37.34 -26.77 -3.95
C TYR A 13 37.35 -25.26 -3.72
N LEU A 14 38.52 -24.61 -3.82
CA LEU A 14 38.64 -23.15 -3.74
C LEU A 14 37.89 -22.44 -4.87
N LEU A 15 38.00 -22.94 -6.11
CA LEU A 15 37.27 -22.40 -7.26
C LEU A 15 35.77 -22.63 -7.14
N LEU A 16 35.34 -23.80 -6.68
CA LEU A 16 33.93 -24.11 -6.41
C LEU A 16 33.36 -23.20 -5.32
N ALA A 17 34.09 -23.01 -4.21
CA ALA A 17 33.67 -22.12 -3.14
C ALA A 17 33.54 -20.66 -3.62
N ALA A 18 34.49 -20.18 -4.43
CA ALA A 18 34.41 -18.84 -5.03
C ALA A 18 33.21 -18.71 -5.98
N ALA A 19 32.94 -19.72 -6.81
CA ALA A 19 31.80 -19.71 -7.73
C ALA A 19 30.45 -19.70 -6.99
N VAL A 20 30.32 -20.50 -5.92
CA VAL A 20 29.12 -20.50 -5.07
C VAL A 20 28.92 -19.14 -4.40
N LEU A 21 30.00 -18.53 -3.91
CA LEU A 21 29.93 -17.23 -3.23
C LEU A 21 29.52 -16.12 -4.21
N VAL A 22 30.06 -16.12 -5.43
CA VAL A 22 29.64 -15.20 -6.50
C VAL A 22 28.17 -15.43 -6.87
N PHE A 23 27.73 -16.67 -6.99
CA PHE A 23 26.33 -16.99 -7.29
C PHE A 23 25.38 -16.48 -6.20
N VAL A 24 25.71 -16.70 -4.93
CA VAL A 24 24.92 -16.19 -3.79
C VAL A 24 24.86 -14.66 -3.80
N CYS A 25 25.99 -13.97 -3.99
CA CYS A 25 25.99 -12.50 -4.11
C CYS A 25 25.14 -12.00 -5.28
N SER A 26 25.17 -12.71 -6.41
CA SER A 26 24.40 -12.35 -7.61
C SER A 26 22.89 -12.49 -7.37
N VAL A 27 22.47 -13.57 -6.73
CA VAL A 27 21.06 -13.81 -6.39
C VAL A 27 20.55 -12.79 -5.38
N VAL A 28 21.33 -12.48 -4.33
CA VAL A 28 20.96 -11.44 -3.33
C VAL A 28 20.86 -10.06 -3.99
N GLY A 29 21.80 -9.73 -4.88
CA GLY A 29 21.75 -8.49 -5.65
C GLY A 29 20.51 -8.40 -6.54
N PHE A 30 20.19 -9.47 -7.26
CA PHE A 30 19.01 -9.53 -8.13
C PHE A 30 17.70 -9.40 -7.34
N VAL A 31 17.56 -10.11 -6.21
CA VAL A 31 16.36 -10.02 -5.36
C VAL A 31 16.19 -8.61 -4.79
N ARG A 32 17.27 -7.99 -4.31
CA ARG A 32 17.24 -6.61 -3.81
C ARG A 32 16.87 -5.60 -4.89
N ASN A 33 17.36 -5.80 -6.11
CA ASN A 33 17.15 -4.84 -7.20
C ASN A 33 15.77 -4.99 -7.88
N ASN A 34 15.09 -6.12 -7.68
CA ASN A 34 13.75 -6.38 -8.22
C ASN A 34 12.65 -6.39 -7.14
N ALA A 35 13.00 -6.13 -5.88
CA ALA A 35 12.01 -5.91 -4.84
C ALA A 35 11.18 -4.67 -5.20
N PRO A 36 9.85 -4.79 -5.34
CA PRO A 36 9.00 -3.62 -5.57
C PRO A 36 9.11 -2.69 -4.36
N ASN A 37 9.61 -1.48 -4.55
CA ASN A 37 9.58 -0.44 -3.52
C ASN A 37 8.21 0.26 -3.59
N HIS A 38 7.13 -0.32 -3.06
CA HIS A 38 5.91 0.46 -2.87
C HIS A 38 5.95 1.13 -1.51
N SER A 39 5.98 2.46 -1.53
CA SER A 39 5.87 3.24 -0.29
C SER A 39 4.42 3.30 0.13
N THR A 40 4.12 2.73 1.30
CA THR A 40 2.85 2.97 1.99
C THR A 40 2.92 4.31 2.69
N SER A 41 1.97 5.20 2.41
CA SER A 41 1.88 6.51 3.06
C SER A 41 0.45 6.82 3.47
N PHE A 42 0.29 7.41 4.66
CA PHE A 42 -1.00 7.92 5.14
C PHE A 42 -0.81 9.38 5.51
N PHE A 43 -1.39 10.26 4.69
CA PHE A 43 -1.39 11.68 4.91
C PHE A 43 -2.76 12.15 5.37
N TYR A 44 -2.77 12.80 6.53
CA TYR A 44 -3.98 13.32 7.14
C TYR A 44 -3.81 14.82 7.37
N LYS A 45 -4.66 15.63 6.71
CA LYS A 45 -4.58 17.09 6.80
C LYS A 45 -5.93 17.68 7.15
N ILE A 46 -5.96 18.36 8.29
CA ILE A 46 -7.08 19.21 8.71
C ILE A 46 -6.72 20.65 8.37
N THR A 47 -7.51 21.29 7.52
CA THR A 47 -7.43 22.73 7.24
C THR A 47 -8.59 23.48 7.91
N SER A 48 -8.64 24.80 7.79
CA SER A 48 -9.79 25.60 8.22
C SER A 48 -11.07 25.27 7.45
N LYS A 49 -10.95 24.84 6.18
CA LYS A 49 -12.09 24.60 5.27
C LYS A 49 -12.43 23.13 5.06
N ALA A 50 -11.45 22.24 5.13
CA ALA A 50 -11.63 20.84 4.75
C ALA A 50 -10.77 19.88 5.57
N MET A 51 -11.26 18.64 5.66
CA MET A 51 -10.51 17.46 6.07
C MET A 51 -10.09 16.71 4.80
N ILE A 52 -8.79 16.45 4.67
CA ILE A 52 -8.20 15.74 3.52
C ILE A 52 -7.49 14.51 4.05
N VAL A 53 -7.79 13.36 3.45
CA VAL A 53 -7.11 12.09 3.70
C VAL A 53 -6.53 11.63 2.38
N GLU A 54 -5.23 11.44 2.33
CA GLU A 54 -4.52 10.89 1.17
C GLU A 54 -3.77 9.65 1.62
N VAL A 55 -3.89 8.58 0.85
CA VAL A 55 -3.33 7.28 1.17
C VAL A 55 -2.67 6.73 -0.08
N THR A 56 -1.41 6.35 0.05
CA THR A 56 -0.65 5.62 -0.97
C THR A 56 -0.40 4.21 -0.44
N TYR A 57 -0.60 3.21 -1.28
CA TYR A 57 -0.48 1.80 -0.92
C TYR A 57 -0.01 0.99 -2.13
N ASN A 58 0.39 -0.26 -1.91
CA ASN A 58 0.72 -1.17 -3.00
C ASN A 58 -0.52 -1.42 -3.89
N PRO A 59 -0.47 -1.19 -5.21
CA PRO A 59 -1.61 -1.41 -6.11
C PRO A 59 -2.27 -2.79 -6.00
N ASP A 60 -1.51 -3.83 -5.66
CA ASP A 60 -2.03 -5.20 -5.47
C ASP A 60 -3.00 -5.31 -4.28
N GLN A 61 -2.93 -4.36 -3.34
CA GLN A 61 -3.84 -4.27 -2.19
C GLN A 61 -5.13 -3.50 -2.52
N ALA A 62 -5.30 -2.96 -3.74
CA ALA A 62 -6.48 -2.21 -4.15
C ALA A 62 -7.80 -2.96 -3.90
N PRO A 63 -7.96 -4.25 -4.25
CA PRO A 63 -9.21 -4.97 -3.98
C PRO A 63 -9.58 -5.04 -2.49
N GLN A 64 -8.58 -5.04 -1.59
CA GLN A 64 -8.80 -5.09 -0.15
C GLN A 64 -9.22 -3.71 0.38
N VAL A 65 -8.57 -2.65 -0.10
CA VAL A 65 -8.91 -1.25 0.22
C VAL A 65 -10.31 -0.91 -0.27
N GLU A 66 -10.62 -1.22 -1.53
CA GLU A 66 -11.93 -0.97 -2.15
C GLU A 66 -13.05 -1.67 -1.36
N LYS A 67 -12.87 -2.96 -1.06
CA LYS A 67 -13.83 -3.74 -0.29
C LYS A 67 -14.02 -3.21 1.13
N TYR A 68 -12.95 -2.78 1.79
CA TYR A 68 -13.04 -2.17 3.11
C TYR A 68 -13.86 -0.88 3.07
N VAL A 69 -13.55 0.01 2.14
CA VAL A 69 -14.23 1.29 1.99
C VAL A 69 -15.72 1.08 1.70
N ASP A 70 -16.08 0.21 0.75
CA ASP A 70 -17.47 -0.13 0.44
C ASP A 70 -18.19 -0.77 1.65
N SER A 71 -17.49 -1.59 2.45
CA SER A 71 -18.09 -2.19 3.66
C SER A 71 -18.39 -1.18 4.76
N CYS A 72 -17.53 -0.17 4.92
CA CYS A 72 -17.69 0.85 5.95
C CYS A 72 -18.71 1.94 5.59
N LEU A 73 -19.03 2.08 4.31
CA LEU A 73 -19.87 3.15 3.78
C LEU A 73 -21.26 2.68 3.33
N GLN A 74 -21.60 1.42 3.64
CA GLN A 74 -22.95 0.89 3.41
C GLN A 74 -24.03 1.81 3.98
N PRO A 75 -25.18 1.97 3.27
CA PRO A 75 -25.59 1.26 2.07
C PRO A 75 -24.97 1.79 0.75
N GLU A 76 -24.17 2.84 0.80
CA GLU A 76 -23.61 3.46 -0.40
C GLU A 76 -22.38 2.68 -0.89
N ILE A 77 -22.38 2.29 -2.16
CA ILE A 77 -21.28 1.57 -2.79
C ILE A 77 -20.44 2.57 -3.59
N VAL A 78 -19.20 2.79 -3.15
CA VAL A 78 -18.28 3.77 -3.74
C VAL A 78 -17.56 3.19 -4.95
N PHE A 79 -17.01 1.97 -4.81
CA PHE A 79 -16.21 1.32 -5.83
C PHE A 79 -17.03 0.33 -6.65
N GLY A 80 -17.78 -0.55 -6.00
CA GLY A 80 -18.56 -1.59 -6.68
C GLY A 80 -17.66 -2.48 -7.53
N ASN A 81 -17.78 -2.37 -8.86
CA ASN A 81 -16.95 -3.10 -9.83
C ASN A 81 -15.85 -2.23 -10.48
N LYS A 82 -15.58 -1.03 -9.95
CA LYS A 82 -14.61 -0.08 -10.51
C LYS A 82 -13.41 0.07 -9.59
N HIS A 83 -12.21 0.03 -10.18
CA HIS A 83 -10.96 0.30 -9.47
C HIS A 83 -10.54 1.78 -9.48
N LYS A 84 -11.20 2.58 -10.32
CA LYS A 84 -10.93 4.02 -10.43
C LYS A 84 -12.23 4.79 -10.30
N VAL A 85 -12.27 5.69 -9.33
CA VAL A 85 -13.44 6.51 -9.03
C VAL A 85 -13.05 7.96 -8.79
N ASN A 86 -13.92 8.86 -9.20
CA ASN A 86 -13.86 10.28 -8.89
C ASN A 86 -15.31 10.75 -8.78
N THR A 87 -15.86 10.70 -7.57
CA THR A 87 -17.27 11.01 -7.34
C THR A 87 -17.45 11.73 -6.01
N ASP A 88 -18.51 12.52 -5.93
CA ASP A 88 -19.00 13.04 -4.68
C ASP A 88 -19.97 12.03 -4.08
N VAL A 89 -19.81 11.76 -2.79
CA VAL A 89 -20.60 10.78 -2.04
C VAL A 89 -21.33 11.51 -0.92
N GLN A 90 -22.61 11.20 -0.76
CA GLN A 90 -23.44 11.70 0.31
C GLN A 90 -24.10 10.55 1.06
N ILE A 91 -23.72 10.37 2.32
CA ILE A 91 -24.34 9.36 3.19
C ILE A 91 -25.53 9.99 3.91
N SER A 92 -26.74 9.69 3.43
CA SER A 92 -27.99 10.27 3.95
C SER A 92 -28.18 10.06 5.46
N SER A 93 -27.78 8.91 6.01
CA SER A 93 -27.94 8.59 7.43
C SER A 93 -27.09 9.43 8.38
N SER A 94 -25.97 9.98 7.91
CA SER A 94 -25.04 10.78 8.71
C SER A 94 -24.83 12.19 8.17
N GLN A 95 -25.59 12.56 7.13
CA GLN A 95 -25.44 13.80 6.36
C GLN A 95 -23.98 14.07 5.93
N LEU A 96 -23.18 13.01 5.79
CA LEU A 96 -21.77 13.10 5.49
C LEU A 96 -21.59 13.28 3.98
N LYS A 97 -20.96 14.39 3.59
CA LYS A 97 -20.65 14.74 2.19
C LYS A 97 -19.13 14.79 1.99
N TYR A 98 -18.62 14.03 1.04
CA TYR A 98 -17.19 14.02 0.71
C TYR A 98 -16.97 13.67 -0.75
N GLN A 99 -15.86 14.14 -1.28
CA GLN A 99 -15.34 13.70 -2.57
C GLN A 99 -14.39 12.54 -2.36
N VAL A 100 -14.53 11.49 -3.16
CA VAL A 100 -13.59 10.36 -3.23
C VAL A 100 -12.96 10.30 -4.61
N LYS A 101 -11.63 10.28 -4.62
CA LYS A 101 -10.78 10.05 -5.79
C LYS A 101 -9.90 8.86 -5.48
N ALA A 102 -10.01 7.80 -6.24
CA ALA A 102 -9.22 6.61 -6.02
C ALA A 102 -8.79 5.98 -7.34
N ALA A 103 -7.62 5.35 -7.30
CA ALA A 103 -7.05 4.51 -8.34
C ALA A 103 -6.22 3.42 -7.65
N PRO A 104 -5.84 2.32 -8.33
CA PRO A 104 -4.96 1.33 -7.75
C PRO A 104 -3.67 1.97 -7.20
N GLY A 105 -3.45 1.84 -5.89
CA GLY A 105 -2.30 2.39 -5.17
C GLY A 105 -2.50 3.79 -4.58
N GLU A 106 -3.61 4.46 -4.88
CA GLU A 106 -3.90 5.81 -4.38
C GLU A 106 -5.36 5.98 -3.97
N LEU A 107 -5.59 6.56 -2.80
CA LEU A 107 -6.92 6.94 -2.32
C LEU A 107 -6.85 8.35 -1.73
N LYS A 108 -7.67 9.25 -2.24
CA LYS A 108 -7.82 10.63 -1.77
C LYS A 108 -9.27 10.93 -1.46
N ILE A 109 -9.52 11.42 -0.25
CA ILE A 109 -10.83 11.85 0.20
C ILE A 109 -10.76 13.27 0.73
N THR A 110 -11.76 14.05 0.35
CA THR A 110 -11.88 15.46 0.74
C THR A 110 -13.28 15.71 1.26
N ALA A 111 -13.39 16.11 2.52
CA ALA A 111 -14.65 16.49 3.15
C ALA A 111 -14.62 17.97 3.57
N ASP A 112 -15.59 18.75 3.12
CA ASP A 112 -15.73 20.15 3.49
C ASP A 112 -16.28 20.27 4.92
N LYS A 113 -15.63 21.09 5.76
CA LYS A 113 -16.01 21.25 7.17
C LYS A 113 -17.27 22.09 7.38
N ASN A 114 -17.58 22.99 6.46
CA ASN A 114 -18.76 23.84 6.56
C ASN A 114 -20.02 23.06 6.16
N SER A 115 -19.84 22.04 5.32
CA SER A 115 -20.90 21.17 4.80
C SER A 115 -21.19 19.95 5.68
N ASN A 116 -20.35 19.69 6.69
CA ASN A 116 -20.41 18.49 7.53
C ASN A 116 -20.37 18.83 9.01
N SER A 117 -21.13 18.09 9.82
CA SER A 117 -21.03 18.20 11.28
C SER A 117 -19.69 17.61 11.77
N ALA A 118 -19.21 18.06 12.93
CA ALA A 118 -18.03 17.49 13.58
C ALA A 118 -18.18 15.98 13.86
N SER A 119 -19.40 15.51 14.16
CA SER A 119 -19.69 14.08 14.35
C SER A 119 -19.50 13.29 13.06
N SER A 120 -19.98 13.80 11.93
CA SER A 120 -19.85 13.16 10.62
C SER A 120 -18.37 13.07 10.20
N LEU A 121 -17.60 14.14 10.43
CA LEU A 121 -16.15 14.14 10.16
C LEU A 121 -15.38 13.17 11.06
N ASN A 122 -15.77 13.04 12.34
CA ASN A 122 -15.18 12.05 13.24
C ASN A 122 -15.48 10.61 12.80
N LYS A 123 -16.70 10.33 12.29
CA LYS A 123 -17.02 9.03 11.69
C LYS A 123 -16.13 8.74 10.49
N LEU A 124 -15.98 9.71 9.58
CA LEU A 124 -15.09 9.61 8.43
C LEU A 124 -13.65 9.30 8.89
N LYS A 125 -13.15 10.03 9.89
CA LYS A 125 -11.82 9.81 10.46
C LYS A 125 -11.65 8.38 10.98
N ASN A 126 -12.63 7.86 11.73
CA ASN A 126 -12.56 6.52 12.30
C ASN A 126 -12.51 5.43 11.22
N ILE A 127 -13.24 5.61 10.11
CA ILE A 127 -13.17 4.71 8.96
C ILE A 127 -11.75 4.70 8.37
N PHE A 128 -11.14 5.86 8.15
CA PHE A 128 -9.76 5.91 7.61
C PHE A 128 -8.69 5.49 8.59
N ASP A 129 -8.92 5.63 9.89
CA ASP A 129 -8.02 5.04 10.89
C ASP A 129 -8.06 3.51 10.85
N GLY A 130 -9.23 2.90 10.60
CA GLY A 130 -9.32 1.46 10.42
C GLY A 130 -8.67 0.96 9.12
N LEU A 131 -8.60 1.81 8.08
CA LEU A 131 -7.92 1.49 6.82
C LEU A 131 -6.41 1.23 7.02
N LYS A 132 -5.79 1.81 8.05
CA LYS A 132 -4.39 1.50 8.42
C LYS A 132 -4.14 0.04 8.78
N ASN A 133 -5.18 -0.69 9.19
CA ASN A 133 -5.08 -2.13 9.48
C ASN A 133 -5.28 -2.99 8.23
N VAL A 134 -5.79 -2.42 7.14
CA VAL A 134 -6.01 -3.11 5.87
C VAL A 134 -4.77 -3.01 5.00
N ILE A 135 -4.17 -1.82 4.94
CA ILE A 135 -2.96 -1.58 4.15
C ILE A 135 -1.75 -2.08 4.93
N LYS A 136 -1.11 -3.11 4.39
CA LYS A 136 0.14 -3.64 4.93
C LYS A 136 1.32 -2.81 4.42
N PRO A 137 2.25 -2.42 5.29
CA PRO A 137 3.56 -1.93 4.85
C PRO A 137 4.27 -3.07 4.11
N ASP A 138 4.93 -2.72 3.00
CA ASP A 138 5.80 -3.64 2.25
C ASP A 138 7.04 -4.04 3.07
#